data_AF-A0A4R7I551-F1
#
_entry.id   AF-A0A4R7I551-F1
#
_cell.length_a   1.000
_cell.length_b   1.000
_cell.length_c   1.000
_cell.angle_alpha   90.00
_cell.angle_beta   90.00
_cell.angle_gamma   90.00
#
_symmetry.space_group_name_H-M   'P 1'
#
loop_
_entity.id
_entity.type
_entity.pdbx_description
1 polymer ?
#
loop_
_entity_poly.entity_id
_entity_poly.type
_entity_poly.pdbx_seq_one_letter_code
_entity_poly.pdbx_strand_id
1 'polypeptide(L)'
;MLEFQWNALRTGDRVVVHDDADPRFGLHDATVSMVRTRFPGASEIGVRCDDRPSVMTRPWRHAVHLVPLEGDPDCWRCSASATNVSPTAVSVAPAGS
;
A
#
# COMPACT_ATOMS: atom_id res chain seq x y z
N MET A 1 -8.86 1.56 5.99
CA MET A 1 -9.44 1.06 4.71
C MET A 1 -10.73 0.30 4.98
N LEU A 2 -11.85 0.74 4.41
CA LEU A 2 -13.17 0.14 4.64
C LEU A 2 -13.34 -1.15 3.81
N GLU A 3 -14.04 -2.15 4.34
CA GLU A 3 -14.34 -3.42 3.64
C GLU A 3 -14.94 -3.22 2.23
N PHE A 4 -15.73 -2.17 2.05
CA PHE A 4 -16.29 -1.78 0.76
C PHE A 4 -15.22 -1.40 -0.28
N GLN A 5 -14.14 -0.74 0.13
CA GLN A 5 -13.03 -0.38 -0.79
C GLN A 5 -12.27 -1.63 -1.23
N TRP A 6 -12.07 -2.59 -0.33
CA TRP A 6 -11.42 -3.86 -0.66
C TRP A 6 -12.22 -4.67 -1.69
N ASN A 7 -13.55 -4.77 -1.49
CA ASN A 7 -14.43 -5.45 -2.43
C ASN A 7 -14.69 -4.65 -3.72
N ALA A 8 -14.33 -3.36 -3.75
CA ALA A 8 -14.42 -2.52 -4.95
C ALA A 8 -13.27 -2.74 -5.94
N LEU A 9 -12.13 -3.30 -5.51
CA LEU A 9 -10.97 -3.52 -6.36
C LEU A 9 -11.28 -4.43 -7.57
N ARG A 10 -10.70 -4.08 -8.71
CA ARG A 10 -10.79 -4.78 -10.00
C ARG A 10 -9.41 -5.02 -10.57
N THR A 11 -9.27 -6.05 -11.40
CA THR A 11 -8.04 -6.27 -12.17
C THR A 11 -7.74 -5.06 -13.04
N GLY A 12 -6.49 -4.59 -13.00
CA GLY A 12 -6.03 -3.38 -13.67
C GLY A 12 -5.99 -2.14 -12.77
N ASP A 13 -6.65 -2.16 -11.61
CA ASP A 13 -6.61 -1.04 -10.67
C ASP A 13 -5.17 -0.81 -10.18
N ARG A 14 -4.77 0.46 -10.17
CA ARG A 14 -3.53 0.90 -9.57
C ARG A 14 -3.72 1.05 -8.08
N VAL A 15 -2.78 0.52 -7.31
CA VAL A 15 -2.82 0.50 -5.85
C VAL A 15 -1.42 0.71 -5.27
N VAL A 16 -1.36 1.09 -4.01
CA VAL A 16 -0.14 0.98 -3.18
C VAL A 16 -0.36 -0.13 -2.17
N VAL A 17 0.63 -0.97 -1.96
CA VAL A 17 0.53 -2.16 -1.10
C VAL A 17 1.68 -2.21 -0.09
N HIS A 18 1.37 -2.60 1.14
CA HIS A 18 2.38 -3.07 2.08
C HIS A 18 2.78 -4.51 1.71
N ASP A 19 4.03 -4.69 1.32
CA ASP A 19 4.58 -6.03 1.08
C ASP A 19 4.98 -6.68 2.42
N ASP A 20 4.29 -7.75 2.81
CA ASP A 20 4.63 -8.51 4.03
C ASP A 20 6.01 -9.21 3.91
N ALA A 21 6.54 -9.38 2.70
CA ALA A 21 7.89 -9.90 2.48
C ALA A 21 8.98 -8.81 2.63
N ASP A 22 8.60 -7.54 2.67
CA ASP A 22 9.54 -6.44 2.91
C ASP A 22 9.73 -6.26 4.43
N PRO A 23 10.94 -6.48 4.97
CA PRO A 23 11.20 -6.33 6.42
C PRO A 23 11.02 -4.89 6.92
N ARG A 24 10.99 -3.89 6.01
CA ARG A 24 10.69 -2.50 6.34
C ARG A 24 9.20 -2.18 6.31
N PHE A 25 8.36 -3.16 5.94
CA PHE A 25 6.93 -2.96 5.67
C PHE A 25 6.67 -1.78 4.73
N GLY A 26 7.55 -1.62 3.74
CA GLY A 26 7.49 -0.53 2.78
C GLY A 26 6.20 -0.52 1.97
N LEU A 27 5.84 0.67 1.49
CA LEU A 27 4.75 0.87 0.54
C LEU A 27 5.31 0.74 -0.88
N HIS A 28 4.67 -0.10 -1.69
CA HIS A 28 5.08 -0.38 -3.07
C HIS A 28 3.92 -0.08 -4.02
N ASP A 29 4.20 0.62 -5.12
CA ASP A 29 3.25 0.75 -6.21
C ASP A 29 3.00 -0.63 -6.85
N ALA A 30 1.73 -0.91 -7.13
CA ALA A 30 1.32 -2.18 -7.68
C ALA A 30 0.08 -2.07 -8.55
N THR A 31 -0.13 -3.11 -9.36
CA THR A 31 -1.33 -3.27 -10.18
C THR A 31 -2.07 -4.54 -9.77
N VAL A 32 -3.38 -4.43 -9.53
CA VAL A 32 -4.22 -5.59 -9.26
C VAL A 32 -4.22 -6.51 -10.48
N SER A 33 -3.73 -7.72 -10.31
CA SER A 33 -3.60 -8.71 -11.38
C SER A 33 -4.60 -9.86 -11.24
N MET A 34 -5.22 -10.00 -10.06
CA MET A 34 -6.17 -11.05 -9.76
C MET A 34 -7.19 -10.59 -8.73
N VAL A 35 -8.46 -10.90 -8.97
CA VAL A 35 -9.56 -10.79 -7.99
C VAL A 35 -10.30 -12.12 -7.98
N ARG A 36 -10.42 -12.75 -6.81
CA ARG A 36 -11.14 -14.03 -6.64
C ARG A 36 -12.07 -13.96 -5.45
N THR A 37 -13.25 -14.55 -5.54
CA THR A 37 -14.12 -14.69 -4.37
C THR A 37 -13.64 -15.85 -3.52
N ARG A 38 -13.29 -15.61 -2.24
CA ARG A 38 -12.78 -16.65 -1.33
C ARG A 38 -13.86 -17.17 -0.38
N PHE A 39 -14.73 -16.27 0.11
CA PHE A 39 -15.88 -16.57 0.97
C PHE A 39 -17.05 -15.64 0.61
N PRO A 40 -18.30 -15.93 1.01
CA PRO A 40 -19.42 -15.01 0.81
C PRO A 40 -19.09 -13.64 1.43
N GLY A 41 -19.00 -12.59 0.60
CA GLY A 41 -18.67 -11.23 1.02
C GLY A 41 -17.17 -10.86 1.08
N ALA A 42 -16.27 -11.77 0.68
CA ALA A 42 -14.83 -11.52 0.71
C ALA A 42 -14.12 -11.85 -0.60
N SER A 43 -13.57 -10.81 -1.23
CA SER A 43 -12.58 -10.97 -2.30
C SER A 43 -11.19 -11.26 -1.74
N GLU A 44 -10.43 -12.09 -2.45
CA GLU A 44 -9.00 -12.24 -2.37
C GLU A 44 -8.39 -11.51 -3.56
N ILE A 45 -7.34 -10.72 -3.31
CA ILE A 45 -6.70 -9.88 -4.31
C ILE A 45 -5.24 -10.33 -4.48
N GLY A 46 -4.82 -10.46 -5.72
CA GLY A 46 -3.41 -10.61 -6.09
C GLY A 46 -2.93 -9.37 -6.82
N VAL A 47 -1.77 -8.87 -6.44
CA VAL A 47 -1.15 -7.67 -7.03
C VAL A 47 0.23 -8.01 -7.57
N ARG A 48 0.67 -7.25 -8.58
CA ARG A 48 2.07 -7.25 -9.04
C ARG A 48 2.66 -5.90 -8.67
N CYS A 49 3.73 -5.91 -7.87
CA CYS A 49 4.45 -4.70 -7.54
C CYS A 49 5.29 -4.27 -8.74
N ASP A 50 5.34 -2.96 -9.01
CA ASP A 50 5.99 -2.41 -10.20
C ASP A 50 7.53 -2.55 -10.12
N ASP A 51 8.10 -2.57 -8.92
CA ASP A 51 9.52 -2.84 -8.65
C ASP A 51 9.90 -4.31 -8.88
N ARG A 52 8.93 -5.23 -8.74
CA ARG A 52 9.09 -6.69 -8.87
C ARG A 52 7.95 -7.30 -9.68
N PRO A 53 7.85 -6.99 -10.99
CA PRO A 53 6.67 -7.33 -11.80
C PRO A 53 6.51 -8.83 -12.06
N SER A 54 7.57 -9.62 -11.90
CA SER A 54 7.55 -11.08 -12.01
C SER A 54 6.98 -11.77 -10.76
N VAL A 55 6.84 -11.04 -9.65
CA VAL A 55 6.36 -11.57 -8.37
C VAL A 55 4.92 -11.12 -8.17
N MET A 56 4.02 -12.09 -7.97
CA MET A 56 2.65 -11.80 -7.59
C MET A 56 2.51 -11.96 -6.07
N THR A 57 2.14 -10.88 -5.40
CA THR A 57 1.91 -10.85 -3.96
C THR A 57 0.42 -10.95 -3.67
N ARG A 58 0.06 -11.61 -2.56
CA ARG A 58 -1.31 -11.72 -2.05
C ARG A 58 -1.43 -10.98 -0.72
N PRO A 59 -1.59 -9.66 -0.77
CA PRO A 59 -1.64 -8.85 0.44
C PRO A 59 -2.85 -9.21 1.30
N TRP A 60 -2.70 -9.06 2.61
CA TRP A 60 -3.81 -9.19 3.55
C TRP A 60 -4.81 -8.05 3.41
N ARG A 61 -6.03 -8.30 3.92
CA ARG A 61 -7.04 -7.24 4.07
C ARG A 61 -6.45 -6.06 4.85
N HIS A 62 -6.69 -4.84 4.36
CA HIS A 62 -6.15 -3.57 4.86
C HIS A 62 -4.68 -3.24 4.53
N ALA A 63 -3.97 -4.09 3.79
CA ALA A 63 -2.59 -3.82 3.36
C ALA A 63 -2.51 -3.16 1.97
N VAL A 64 -3.64 -2.83 1.35
CA VAL A 64 -3.74 -2.24 0.00
C VAL A 64 -4.39 -0.87 0.12
N HIS A 65 -4.06 0.06 -0.78
CA HIS A 65 -4.60 1.42 -0.88
C HIS A 65 -4.89 1.73 -2.36
N LEU A 66 -6.07 2.26 -2.68
CA LEU A 66 -6.34 2.77 -4.03
C LEU A 66 -5.54 4.06 -4.26
N VAL A 67 -4.99 4.24 -5.47
CA VAL A 67 -4.37 5.51 -5.86
C VAL A 67 -5.34 6.42 -6.62
N PRO A 68 -5.18 7.75 -6.51
CA PRO A 68 -4.19 8.45 -5.68
C PRO A 68 -4.47 8.31 -4.18
N LEU A 69 -3.41 8.18 -3.35
CA LEU A 69 -3.54 8.29 -1.90
C LEU A 69 -3.80 9.76 -1.57
N GLU A 70 -5.05 10.11 -1.30
CA GLU A 70 -5.38 11.44 -0.80
C GLU A 70 -5.12 11.48 0.71
N GLY A 71 -4.09 12.22 1.12
CA GLY A 71 -3.72 12.41 2.53
C GLY A 71 -3.00 11.22 3.16
N ASP A 72 -2.81 11.29 4.48
CA ASP A 72 -2.32 10.14 5.26
C ASP A 72 -3.39 9.05 5.26
N PRO A 73 -3.13 7.86 4.69
CA PRO A 73 -4.13 6.81 4.65
C PRO A 73 -4.49 6.40 6.08
N ASP A 74 -5.79 6.40 6.40
CA ASP A 74 -6.33 5.86 7.67
C ASP A 74 -6.17 4.32 7.68
N CYS A 75 -4.93 3.94 7.92
CA CYS A 75 -4.39 2.60 7.87
C CYS A 75 -3.46 2.44 9.05
N TRP A 76 -3.81 1.53 9.96
CA TRP A 76 -3.03 1.27 11.17
C TRP A 76 -1.57 0.91 10.86
N ARG A 77 -1.29 0.30 9.69
CA ARG A 77 0.08 0.01 9.24
C ARG A 77 0.80 1.28 8.84
N CYS A 78 0.19 2.15 8.03
CA CYS A 78 0.79 3.42 7.66
C CYS A 78 1.05 4.32 8.89
N SER A 79 0.11 4.37 9.85
CA SER A 79 0.32 5.12 11.10
C SER A 79 1.42 4.53 11.99
N ALA A 80 1.54 3.20 12.04
CA ALA A 80 2.62 2.52 12.75
C ALA A 80 3.99 2.76 12.08
N SER A 81 4.04 2.73 10.75
CA SER A 81 5.25 3.04 9.96
C SER A 81 5.69 4.49 10.13
N ALA A 82 4.75 5.45 10.10
CA ALA A 82 5.04 6.88 10.25
C ALA A 82 5.68 7.21 11.61
N THR A 83 5.33 6.46 12.66
CA THR A 83 5.95 6.62 13.99
C THR A 83 7.42 6.18 14.01
N ASN A 84 7.83 5.30 13.10
CA ASN A 84 9.20 4.78 13.00
C ASN A 84 10.10 5.57 12.04
N VAL A 85 9.53 6.50 11.26
CA VAL A 85 10.29 7.48 10.50
C VAL A 85 10.48 8.69 11.39
N SER A 86 11.53 8.68 12.22
CA SER A 86 12.01 9.92 12.83
C SER A 86 12.16 10.97 11.73
N PRO A 87 11.57 12.18 11.87
CA PRO A 87 11.76 13.22 10.89
C PRO A 87 13.24 13.58 10.93
N THR A 88 13.98 13.17 9.90
CA THR A 88 15.27 13.81 9.61
C THR A 88 14.90 15.20 9.14
N ALA A 89 14.87 16.13 10.11
CA ALA A 89 14.74 17.54 9.86
C ALA A 89 15.85 17.94 8.88
N VAL A 90 15.47 18.27 7.65
CA VAL A 90 16.36 18.97 6.74
C VAL A 90 16.45 20.40 7.27
N SER A 91 17.42 20.63 8.16
CA SER A 91 17.85 21.98 8.52
C SER A 91 18.52 22.59 7.29
N VAL A 92 17.75 23.35 6.50
CA VAL A 92 18.32 24.27 5.51
C VAL A 92 18.86 25.48 6.27
N ALA A 93 20.18 25.56 6.42
CA ALA A 93 20.83 26.78 6.87
C ALA A 93 20.74 27.85 5.77
N PRO A 94 20.44 29.12 6.10
CA PRO A 94 20.50 30.19 5.11
C PRO A 94 21.95 30.55 4.82
N ALA A 95 22.34 30.53 3.55
CA ALA A 95 23.59 31.13 3.09
C ALA A 95 23.43 32.66 3.09
N GLY A 96 24.06 33.33 4.05
CA GLY A 96 24.27 34.78 4.05
C GLY A 96 25.71 35.07 3.62
N SER A 97 25.86 35.90 2.59
CA SER A 97 27.12 36.39 2.01
C SER A 97 27.82 37.42 2.88
#